data_AF-A0AA94JH22-F1
#
_entry.id   AF-A0AA94JH22-F1
#
_cell.length_a   1.000
_cell.length_b   1.000
_cell.length_c   1.000
_cell.angle_alpha   90.00
_cell.angle_beta   90.00
_cell.angle_gamma   90.00
#
_symmetry.space_group_name_H-M   'P 1'
#
loop_
_entity.id
_entity.type
_entity.pdbx_description
1 polymer ?
#
loop_
_entity_poly.entity_id
_entity_poly.type
_entity_poly.pdbx_seq_one_letter_code
_entity_poly.pdbx_strand_id
1 'polypeptide(L)' 'MTTPIVPTLVDDQLAEIERKIAILGFGLPFNEVIGRKREDLVDSLPQRLSVTMKGGRIAVRARP' A
#
# COMPACT_ATOMS: atom_id res chain seq x y z
N MET A 1 33.11 6.39 -23.59
CA MET A 1 31.84 5.66 -23.77
C MET A 1 31.34 5.28 -22.39
N THR A 2 30.21 5.81 -21.96
CA THR A 2 29.64 5.49 -20.64
C THR A 2 28.49 4.52 -20.88
N THR A 3 28.71 3.26 -20.54
CA THR A 3 27.67 2.22 -20.61
C THR A 3 26.56 2.57 -19.63
N PRO A 4 25.27 2.58 -20.02
CA PRO A 4 24.20 2.75 -19.06
C PRO A 4 24.24 1.61 -18.04
N ILE A 5 24.05 1.95 -16.76
CA ILE A 5 24.02 0.97 -15.66
C ILE A 5 22.79 0.10 -15.89
N VAL A 6 22.98 -1.08 -16.48
CA VAL A 6 21.93 -2.08 -16.54
C VAL A 6 21.63 -2.47 -15.09
N PRO A 7 20.36 -2.46 -14.65
CA PRO A 7 20.00 -2.91 -13.32
C PRO A 7 20.63 -4.27 -13.06
N THR A 8 21.33 -4.38 -11.94
CA THR A 8 21.89 -5.66 -11.52
C THR A 8 20.77 -6.53 -10.96
N LEU A 9 21.00 -7.84 -10.91
CA LEU A 9 20.08 -8.77 -10.23
C LEU A 9 19.78 -8.32 -8.78
N VAL A 10 20.77 -7.71 -8.12
CA VAL A 10 20.61 -7.17 -6.76
C VAL A 10 19.66 -5.99 -6.75
N ASP A 11 19.74 -5.07 -7.73
CA ASP A 11 18.85 -3.92 -7.83
C ASP A 11 17.39 -4.35 -8.05
N ASP A 12 17.17 -5.33 -8.92
CA ASP A 12 15.83 -5.89 -9.18
C ASP A 12 15.26 -6.59 -7.94
N GLN A 13 16.10 -7.34 -7.22
CA GLN A 13 15.71 -7.99 -5.97
C GLN A 13 15.40 -6.95 -4.87
N LEU A 14 16.18 -5.87 -4.77
CA LEU A 14 15.93 -4.79 -3.82
C LEU A 14 14.60 -4.11 -4.13
N ALA A 15 14.34 -3.79 -5.40
CA ALA A 15 13.08 -3.20 -5.83
C ALA A 15 11.88 -4.12 -5.59
N GLU A 16 12.05 -5.44 -5.75
CA GLU A 16 11.01 -6.42 -5.41
C GLU A 16 10.73 -6.48 -3.91
N ILE A 17 11.79 -6.47 -3.08
CA ILE A 17 11.68 -6.43 -1.62
C ILE A 17 11.02 -5.13 -1.17
N GLU A 18 11.43 -3.98 -1.69
CA GLU A 18 10.80 -2.68 -1.38
C GLU A 18 9.33 -2.66 -1.80
N ARG A 19 8.97 -3.22 -2.95
CA ARG A 19 7.57 -3.33 -3.39
C ARG A 19 6.75 -4.23 -2.45
N LYS A 20 7.32 -5.34 -1.98
CA LYS A 20 6.69 -6.22 -0.99
C LYS A 20 6.63 -5.58 0.39
N ILE A 21 7.66 -4.84 0.79
CA ILE A 21 7.70 -4.08 2.04
C ILE A 21 6.70 -2.93 1.98
N ALA A 22 6.47 -2.26 0.85
CA ALA A 22 5.43 -1.25 0.75
C ALA A 22 4.05 -1.86 1.04
N ILE A 23 3.77 -3.05 0.51
CA ILE A 23 2.56 -3.83 0.84
C ILE A 23 2.49 -4.14 2.35
N LEU A 24 3.63 -4.40 3.00
CA LEU A 24 3.74 -4.66 4.44
C LEU A 24 3.83 -3.39 5.33
N GLY A 25 4.28 -2.26 4.81
CA GLY A 25 4.47 -0.99 5.51
C GLY A 25 3.18 -0.18 5.60
N PHE A 26 2.23 -0.49 4.70
CA PHE A 26 0.82 -0.20 4.88
C PHE A 26 0.12 -1.22 5.81
N GLY A 27 0.80 -2.32 6.16
CA GLY A 27 0.56 -3.21 7.31
C GLY A 27 -0.65 -4.12 7.22
N LEU A 28 -1.78 -3.53 6.85
CA LEU A 28 -3.09 -4.12 6.97
C LEU A 28 -3.88 -3.75 5.71
N PRO A 29 -4.59 -4.72 5.09
CA PRO A 29 -5.63 -4.42 4.13
C PRO A 29 -6.57 -3.35 4.67
N PHE A 30 -7.09 -2.51 3.78
CA PHE A 30 -7.94 -1.38 4.14
C PHE A 30 -9.05 -1.73 5.15
N ASN A 31 -9.73 -2.87 4.96
CA ASN A 31 -10.78 -3.31 5.88
C ASN A 31 -10.24 -3.58 7.30
N GLU A 32 -9.07 -4.21 7.41
CA GLU A 32 -8.44 -4.47 8.71
C GLU A 32 -8.00 -3.17 9.39
N VAL A 33 -7.61 -2.14 8.62
CA VAL A 33 -7.30 -0.79 9.14
C VAL A 33 -8.52 -0.14 9.81
N ILE A 34 -9.73 -0.42 9.33
CA ILE A 34 -10.99 0.11 9.89
C ILE A 34 -11.71 -0.89 10.81
N GLY A 35 -11.02 -1.96 11.25
CA GLY A 35 -11.57 -2.95 12.18
C GLY A 35 -12.58 -3.94 11.57
N ARG A 36 -12.56 -4.12 10.24
CA ARG A 36 -13.42 -5.05 9.49
C ARG A 36 -12.63 -6.25 8.96
N LYS A 37 -13.35 -7.29 8.52
CA LYS A 37 -12.74 -8.47 7.90
C LYS A 37 -12.21 -8.13 6.51
N ARG A 38 -11.09 -8.76 6.11
CA ARG A 38 -10.46 -8.55 4.79
C ARG A 38 -11.45 -8.76 3.64
N GLU A 39 -12.27 -9.80 3.73
CA GLU A 39 -13.25 -10.24 2.73
C GLU A 39 -14.53 -9.39 2.66
N ASP A 40 -14.74 -8.43 3.59
CA ASP A 40 -15.87 -7.52 3.49
C ASP A 40 -15.76 -6.66 2.23
N LEU A 41 -16.86 -6.51 1.48
CA LEU A 41 -16.85 -5.64 0.31
C LEU A 41 -16.74 -4.19 0.76
N VAL A 42 -15.78 -3.44 0.19
CA VAL A 42 -15.61 -2.00 0.43
C VAL A 42 -16.87 -1.21 0.05
N ASP A 43 -17.67 -1.70 -0.90
CA ASP A 43 -18.93 -1.07 -1.29
C ASP A 43 -20.05 -1.22 -0.22
N SER A 44 -19.91 -2.20 0.68
CA SER A 44 -20.85 -2.44 1.79
C SER A 44 -20.60 -1.56 3.02
N LEU A 45 -19.72 -0.57 2.91
CA LEU A 45 -19.43 0.33 4.02
C LEU A 45 -20.65 1.21 4.34
N PRO A 46 -21.02 1.36 5.62
CA PRO A 46 -22.11 2.24 6.02
C PRO A 46 -21.91 3.70 5.61
N GLN A 47 -20.66 4.15 5.56
CA GLN A 47 -20.25 5.47 5.10
C GLN A 47 -19.12 5.33 4.09
N ARG A 48 -19.16 6.06 2.98
CA ARG A 48 -18.05 6.10 2.02
C ARG A 48 -16.85 6.79 2.65
N LEU A 49 -15.68 6.18 2.53
CA LEU A 49 -14.45 6.69 3.11
C LEU A 49 -13.52 7.24 2.02
N SER A 50 -12.78 8.29 2.34
CA SER A 50 -11.67 8.82 1.55
C SER A 50 -10.38 8.44 2.26
N VAL A 51 -9.43 7.89 1.50
CA VAL A 51 -8.16 7.40 2.03
C VAL A 51 -7.03 8.29 1.52
N THR A 52 -6.11 8.62 2.40
CA THR A 52 -4.86 9.30 2.05
C THR A 52 -3.68 8.50 2.61
N MET A 53 -2.66 8.29 1.78
CA MET A 53 -1.41 7.64 2.16
C MET A 53 -0.29 8.68 2.19
N LYS A 54 0.39 8.84 3.33
CA LYS A 54 1.54 9.76 3.45
C LYS A 54 2.57 9.21 4.43
N GLY A 55 3.83 9.09 3.99
CA GLY A 55 4.96 8.70 4.82
C GLY A 55 4.75 7.37 5.57
N GLY A 56 4.24 6.35 4.88
CA GLY A 56 3.96 5.03 5.46
C GLY A 56 2.74 4.95 6.39
N ARG A 57 1.93 6.01 6.47
CA ARG A 57 0.70 6.03 7.28
C ARG A 57 -0.53 6.10 6.38
N ILE A 58 -1.60 5.42 6.82
CA ILE A 58 -2.94 5.49 6.22
C ILE A 58 -3.80 6.40 7.10
N ALA A 59 -4.35 7.45 6.50
CA ALA A 59 -5.36 8.29 7.11
C ALA A 59 -6.71 8.07 6.40
N VAL A 60 -7.78 7.95 7.18
CA VAL A 60 -9.12 7.67 6.68
C VAL A 60 -10.07 8.75 7.18
N ARG A 61 -10.90 9.30 6.29
CA ARG A 61 -11.94 10.28 6.62
C ARG A 61 -13.28 9.90 6.00
N ALA A 62 -14.38 10.26 6.66
CA ALA A 62 -15.70 10.16 6.04
C ALA A 62 -15.79 11.10 4.83
N ARG A 63 -16.34 10.60 3.73
CA ARG A 63 -16.73 11.44 2.58
C ARG A 63 -18.07 12.11 2.93
N PRO A 64 -18.26 13.41 2.66
CA PRO A 64 -19.57 14.05 2.75
C PRO A 64 -20.59 13.40 1.83
#